data_AF-A0A353N8C7-F1
#
_entry.id   AF-A0A353N8C7-F1
#
_cell.length_a   1.000
_cell.length_b   1.000
_cell.length_c   1.000
_cell.angle_alpha   90.00
_cell.angle_beta   90.00
_cell.angle_gamma   90.00
#
_symmetry.space_group_name_H-M   'P 1'
#
loop_
_entity.id
_entity.type
_entity.pdbx_description
1 polymer ?
#
loop_
_entity_poly.entity_id
_entity_poly.type
_entity_poly.pdbx_seq_one_letter_code
_entity_poly.pdbx_strand_id
1 'polypeptide(L)'
;AILADKIYRNRDNCSYCKKNGIRLSGPPLGRPPRDDRPNKELEKRDMKERNEIEGGFGVGKRRYGLARIMARLKETTESVIVLQFMVMILDRRLRSLFYHFYTPFWKIYLVKCR
;
A
#
# COMPACT_ATOMS: atom_id res chain seq x y z
N ALA A 1 11.28 -4.14 -7.97
CA ALA A 1 11.86 -4.83 -6.80
C ALA A 1 10.75 -5.48 -6.03
N ILE A 2 11.05 -6.53 -5.28
CA ILE A 2 10.06 -7.12 -4.38
C ILE A 2 10.00 -6.26 -3.11
N LEU A 3 8.84 -5.65 -2.88
CA LEU A 3 8.50 -4.98 -1.63
C LEU A 3 8.11 -6.05 -0.61
N ALA A 4 9.06 -6.41 0.25
CA ALA A 4 8.87 -7.46 1.24
C ALA A 4 8.77 -6.89 2.66
N ASP A 5 7.95 -7.52 3.48
CA ASP A 5 7.87 -7.24 4.90
C ASP A 5 9.21 -7.46 5.59
N LYS A 6 9.43 -6.72 6.68
CA LYS A 6 10.67 -6.83 7.48
C LYS A 6 10.93 -8.27 7.95
N ILE A 7 9.87 -9.04 8.25
CA ILE A 7 9.94 -10.43 8.69
C ILE A 7 10.54 -11.33 7.60
N TYR A 8 10.28 -11.04 6.33
CA TYR A 8 10.83 -11.79 5.21
C TYR A 8 12.33 -11.54 5.00
N ARG A 9 12.87 -10.43 5.54
CA ARG A 9 14.27 -10.01 5.37
C ARG A 9 15.21 -10.72 6.35
N ASN A 10 15.24 -12.05 6.32
CA ASN A 10 16.26 -12.83 7.01
C ASN A 10 17.51 -13.03 6.10
N ARG A 11 18.62 -13.51 6.67
CA ARG A 11 19.87 -13.71 5.91
C ARG A 11 19.71 -14.75 4.80
N ASP A 12 18.99 -15.83 5.08
CA ASP A 12 18.79 -16.94 4.15
C ASP A 12 18.00 -16.50 2.92
N ASN A 13 16.87 -15.81 3.12
CA ASN A 13 16.03 -15.25 2.06
C ASN A 13 16.78 -14.18 1.27
N CYS A 14 17.58 -13.32 1.92
CA CYS A 14 18.42 -12.36 1.21
C CYS A 14 19.46 -13.06 0.32
N SER A 15 20.08 -14.13 0.82
CA SER A 15 21.04 -14.93 0.05
C SER A 15 20.35 -15.64 -1.13
N TYR A 16 19.15 -16.17 -0.91
CA TYR A 16 18.33 -16.82 -1.94
C TYR A 16 17.93 -15.83 -3.04
N CYS A 17 17.43 -14.65 -2.65
CA CYS A 17 17.08 -13.60 -3.61
C CYS A 17 18.31 -13.15 -4.40
N LYS A 18 19.47 -12.99 -3.75
CA LYS A 18 20.72 -12.61 -4.43
C LYS A 18 21.18 -13.66 -5.43
N LYS A 19 21.10 -14.95 -5.07
CA LYS A 19 21.42 -16.08 -5.96
C LYS A 19 20.53 -16.10 -7.21
N ASN A 20 19.25 -15.76 -7.05
CA ASN A 20 18.27 -15.73 -8.13
C ASN A 20 18.20 -14.37 -8.87
N GLY A 21 19.11 -13.43 -8.59
CA GLY A 21 19.10 -12.10 -9.24
C GLY A 21 17.91 -11.21 -8.86
N ILE A 22 17.21 -11.53 -7.77
CA ILE A 22 16.00 -10.80 -7.34
C ILE A 22 16.41 -9.60 -6.47
N ARG A 23 16.06 -8.37 -6.91
CA ARG A 23 16.21 -7.14 -6.12
C ARG A 23 15.14 -7.09 -5.03
N LEU A 24 15.55 -7.29 -3.77
CA LEU A 24 14.73 -7.07 -2.58
C LEU A 24 14.82 -5.61 -2.12
N SER A 25 13.69 -4.94 -1.88
CA SER A 25 13.69 -3.57 -1.39
C SER A 25 14.13 -3.48 0.08
N GLY A 26 14.75 -2.36 0.46
CA GLY A 26 15.04 -2.01 1.86
C GLY A 26 16.53 -1.97 2.21
N PRO A 27 16.88 -1.37 3.36
CA PRO A 27 18.28 -1.11 3.74
C PRO A 27 19.03 -2.41 4.03
N PRO A 28 20.33 -2.54 3.70
CA PRO A 28 21.09 -3.78 3.90
C PRO A 28 21.02 -4.27 5.36
N LEU A 29 21.06 -5.59 5.54
CA LEU A 29 21.15 -6.19 6.87
C LEU A 29 22.56 -5.91 7.45
N GLY A 30 22.62 -5.32 8.64
CA GLY A 30 23.86 -5.03 9.35
C GLY A 30 24.29 -3.56 9.27
N ARG A 31 25.60 -3.33 9.30
CA ARG A 31 26.14 -1.97 9.37
C ARG A 31 25.88 -1.22 8.05
N PRO A 32 25.31 0.00 8.09
CA PRO A 32 25.20 0.81 6.89
C PRO A 32 26.61 1.11 6.33
N PRO A 33 26.80 1.06 5.00
CA PRO A 33 28.09 1.39 4.39
C PRO A 33 28.45 2.86 4.64
N ARG A 34 29.76 3.16 4.61
CA ARG A 34 30.33 4.47 4.94
C ARG A 34 30.04 5.54 3.88
N ASP A 35 29.83 5.12 2.63
CA ASP A 35 29.49 6.01 1.51
C ASP A 35 28.00 6.36 1.44
N ASP A 36 27.75 7.56 0.91
CA ASP A 36 26.40 8.02 0.60
C ASP A 36 25.79 7.13 -0.50
N ARG A 37 24.70 6.42 -0.14
CA ARG A 37 24.08 5.45 -1.05
C ARG A 37 23.53 6.19 -2.28
N PRO A 38 23.93 5.84 -3.52
CA PRO A 38 23.30 6.35 -4.74
C PRO A 38 21.82 5.93 -4.88
N ASN A 39 21.34 5.09 -3.96
CA ASN A 39 20.04 4.44 -4.01
C ASN A 39 18.97 5.09 -3.11
N LYS A 40 19.26 6.22 -2.46
CA LYS A 40 18.31 6.89 -1.53
C LYS A 40 16.98 7.25 -2.20
N GLU A 41 16.99 7.68 -3.45
CA GLU A 41 15.75 8.02 -4.17
C GLU A 41 14.91 6.79 -4.51
N LEU A 42 15.56 5.70 -4.92
CA LEU A 42 14.92 4.41 -5.17
C LEU A 42 14.34 3.83 -3.88
N GLU A 43 15.07 3.88 -2.76
CA GLU A 43 14.56 3.50 -1.45
C GLU A 43 13.33 4.35 -1.05
N LYS A 44 13.35 5.67 -1.31
CA LYS A 44 12.19 6.54 -1.05
C LYS A 44 10.97 6.15 -1.89
N ARG A 45 11.15 5.83 -3.17
CA ARG A 45 10.06 5.37 -4.05
C ARG A 45 9.48 4.04 -3.58
N ASP A 46 10.36 3.06 -3.31
CA ASP A 46 9.97 1.74 -2.77
C ASP A 46 9.18 1.89 -1.45
N MET A 47 9.59 2.81 -0.57
CA MET A 47 8.88 3.12 0.69
C MET A 47 7.53 3.82 0.49
N LYS A 48 7.44 4.74 -0.49
CA LYS A 48 6.18 5.42 -0.80
C LYS A 48 5.11 4.43 -1.27
N GLU A 49 5.47 3.55 -2.20
CA GLU A 49 4.57 2.50 -2.70
C GLU A 49 4.10 1.58 -1.58
N ARG A 50 5.02 1.17 -0.69
CA ARG A 50 4.66 0.37 0.49
C ARG A 50 3.70 1.10 1.42
N ASN A 51 3.92 2.38 1.69
CA ASN A 51 3.05 3.19 2.55
C ASN A 51 1.63 3.31 1.95
N GLU A 52 1.51 3.45 0.63
CA GLU A 52 0.20 3.49 -0.05
C GLU A 52 -0.55 2.17 0.12
N ILE A 53 0.14 1.04 -0.02
CA ILE A 53 -0.42 -0.30 0.17
C ILE A 53 -0.83 -0.52 1.63
N GLU A 54 0.09 -0.29 2.58
CA GLU A 54 -0.17 -0.46 4.02
C GLU A 54 -1.29 0.47 4.51
N GLY A 55 -1.33 1.71 3.98
CA GLY A 55 -2.40 2.67 4.25
C GLY A 55 -3.77 2.13 3.82
N GLY A 56 -3.87 1.58 2.61
CA GLY A 56 -5.08 0.93 2.11
C GLY A 56 -5.55 -0.23 2.99
N PHE A 57 -4.65 -1.14 3.36
CA PHE A 57 -4.96 -2.23 4.28
C PHE A 57 -5.35 -1.75 5.68
N GLY A 58 -4.71 -0.69 6.18
CA GLY A 58 -5.05 -0.07 7.46
C GLY A 58 -6.47 0.49 7.47
N VAL A 59 -6.87 1.18 6.39
CA VAL A 59 -8.24 1.66 6.19
C VAL A 59 -9.22 0.48 6.08
N GLY A 60 -8.87 -0.55 5.32
CA GLY A 60 -9.63 -1.79 5.21
C GLY A 60 -9.93 -2.42 6.58
N LYS A 61 -8.92 -2.55 7.44
CA LYS A 61 -9.07 -3.11 8.79
C LYS A 61 -9.89 -2.20 9.71
N ARG A 62 -9.63 -0.89 9.72
CA ARG A 62 -10.29 0.06 10.63
C ARG A 62 -11.71 0.45 10.22
N ARG A 63 -11.91 0.85 8.96
CA ARG A 63 -13.18 1.38 8.44
C ARG A 63 -14.10 0.30 7.90
N TYR A 64 -13.55 -0.72 7.23
CA TYR A 64 -14.35 -1.75 6.56
C TYR A 64 -14.43 -3.08 7.34
N GLY A 65 -13.76 -3.17 8.49
CA GLY A 65 -13.91 -4.31 9.39
C GLY A 65 -13.20 -5.59 8.95
N LEU A 66 -12.19 -5.52 8.06
CA LEU A 66 -11.39 -6.70 7.66
C LEU A 66 -10.74 -7.41 8.85
N ALA A 67 -10.49 -6.71 9.97
CA ALA A 67 -9.93 -7.32 11.18
C ALA A 67 -10.97 -8.00 12.09
N ARG A 68 -12.27 -7.92 11.76
CA ARG A 68 -13.39 -8.39 12.59
C ARG A 68 -14.33 -9.30 11.79
N ILE A 69 -13.77 -10.20 10.99
CA ILE A 69 -14.55 -11.21 10.27
C ILE A 69 -14.73 -12.41 11.21
N MET A 70 -15.95 -12.60 11.69
CA MET A 70 -16.31 -13.66 12.66
C MET A 70 -17.05 -14.83 12.01
N ALA A 71 -17.10 -14.87 10.67
CA ALA A 71 -17.71 -15.97 9.93
C ALA A 71 -16.98 -17.29 10.23
N ARG A 72 -17.73 -18.35 10.50
CA ARG A 72 -17.19 -19.65 10.94
C ARG A 72 -16.93 -20.64 9.80
N LEU A 73 -17.69 -20.51 8.71
CA LEU A 73 -17.54 -21.35 7.53
C LEU A 73 -16.59 -20.67 6.53
N LYS A 74 -15.82 -21.46 5.81
CA LYS A 74 -14.88 -20.96 4.78
C LYS A 74 -15.62 -20.16 3.72
N GLU A 75 -16.71 -20.71 3.17
CA GLU A 75 -17.49 -20.09 2.09
C GLU A 75 -18.07 -18.73 2.48
N THR A 76 -18.59 -18.62 3.70
CA THR A 76 -19.16 -17.36 4.20
C THR A 76 -18.07 -16.33 4.51
N THR A 77 -16.92 -16.78 5.04
CA THR A 77 -15.75 -15.92 5.24
C THR A 77 -15.26 -15.34 3.92
N GLU A 78 -15.08 -16.18 2.89
CA GLU A 78 -14.66 -15.74 1.57
C GLU A 78 -15.65 -14.73 0.96
N SER A 79 -16.95 -15.02 1.04
CA SER A 79 -18.01 -14.11 0.56
C SER A 79 -17.96 -12.75 1.27
N VAL A 80 -17.78 -12.74 2.60
CA VAL A 80 -17.67 -11.50 3.39
C VAL A 80 -16.41 -10.71 3.00
N ILE A 81 -15.27 -11.38 2.81
CA ILE A 81 -14.03 -10.74 2.37
C ILE A 81 -14.24 -10.08 1.00
N VAL A 82 -14.80 -10.81 0.03
CA VAL A 82 -15.06 -10.30 -1.32
C VAL A 82 -15.98 -9.09 -1.28
N LEU A 83 -17.06 -9.15 -0.49
CA LEU A 83 -17.99 -8.03 -0.35
C LEU A 83 -17.31 -6.79 0.27
N GLN A 84 -16.47 -6.96 1.28
CA GLN A 84 -15.72 -5.86 1.89
C GLN A 84 -14.77 -5.19 0.89
N PHE A 85 -14.06 -5.98 0.08
CA PHE A 85 -13.22 -5.43 -1.00
C PHE A 85 -14.04 -4.73 -2.08
N MET A 86 -15.20 -5.28 -2.46
CA MET A 86 -16.12 -4.66 -3.42
C MET A 86 -16.58 -3.28 -2.94
N VAL A 87 -17.03 -3.16 -1.68
CA VAL A 87 -17.44 -1.88 -1.09
C VAL A 87 -16.27 -0.89 -1.05
N MET A 88 -15.07 -1.34 -0.71
CA MET A 88 -13.88 -0.49 -0.70
C MET A 88 -13.52 0.04 -2.09
N ILE A 89 -13.63 -0.80 -3.14
CA ILE A 89 -13.40 -0.40 -4.53
C ILE A 89 -14.46 0.62 -4.97
N LEU A 90 -15.73 0.39 -4.63
CA LEU A 90 -16.84 1.28 -4.97
C LEU A 90 -16.71 2.64 -4.29
N ASP A 91 -16.39 2.70 -2.99
CA ASP A 91 -16.17 3.96 -2.26
C ASP A 91 -15.03 4.77 -2.90
N ARG A 92 -13.94 4.11 -3.32
CA ARG A 92 -12.84 4.77 -4.03
C ARG A 92 -13.28 5.33 -5.39
N ARG A 93 -14.04 4.56 -6.16
CA ARG A 93 -14.57 4.99 -7.47
C ARG A 93 -15.54 6.15 -7.32
N LEU A 94 -16.48 6.06 -6.38
CA LEU A 94 -17.40 7.13 -6.06
C LEU A 94 -16.62 8.39 -5.68
N ARG A 95 -15.71 8.35 -4.71
CA ARG A 95 -14.88 9.51 -4.34
C ARG A 95 -14.17 10.15 -5.52
N SER A 96 -13.66 9.36 -6.46
CA SER A 96 -13.05 9.88 -7.69
C SER A 96 -14.05 10.57 -8.61
N LEU A 97 -15.25 10.00 -8.79
CA LEU A 97 -16.34 10.60 -9.57
C LEU A 97 -16.85 11.90 -8.93
N PHE A 98 -17.08 11.88 -7.62
CA PHE A 98 -17.41 13.07 -6.83
C PHE A 98 -16.29 14.11 -7.02
N TYR A 99 -15.02 13.78 -6.78
CA TYR A 99 -13.94 14.75 -6.99
C TYR A 99 -13.94 15.35 -8.41
N HIS A 100 -14.11 14.53 -9.45
CA HIS A 100 -14.17 15.02 -10.83
C HIS A 100 -15.38 15.93 -11.09
N PHE A 101 -16.53 15.65 -10.49
CA PHE A 101 -17.75 16.46 -10.62
C PHE A 101 -17.70 17.76 -9.81
N TYR A 102 -17.16 17.73 -8.60
CA TYR A 102 -17.12 18.89 -7.70
C TYR A 102 -15.89 19.79 -7.90
N THR A 103 -14.79 19.29 -8.48
CA THR A 103 -13.60 20.13 -8.79
C THR A 103 -13.84 21.25 -9.80
N PRO A 104 -14.59 21.09 -10.92
CA PRO A 104 -14.90 22.22 -11.80
C PRO A 104 -15.79 23.25 -11.08
N PHE A 105 -16.71 22.80 -10.21
CA PHE A 105 -17.51 23.68 -9.37
C PHE A 105 -16.63 24.50 -8.42
N TRP A 106 -15.69 23.88 -7.71
CA TRP A 106 -14.85 24.56 -6.72
C TRP A 106 -13.79 25.50 -7.35
N LYS A 107 -13.27 25.17 -8.54
CA LYS A 107 -12.37 26.05 -9.30
C LYS A 107 -13.05 27.35 -9.73
N ILE A 108 -14.35 27.34 -10.04
CA ILE A 108 -15.10 28.54 -10.43
C ILE A 108 -15.28 29.50 -9.24
N TYR A 109 -15.51 28.99 -8.03
CA TYR A 109 -15.68 29.83 -6.83
C TYR A 109 -14.37 30.42 -6.29
N LEU A 110 -13.23 29.73 -6.46
CA LEU A 110 -11.92 30.23 -5.99
C LEU A 110 -11.29 31.29 -6.90
N VAL A 111 -11.62 31.31 -8.21
CA VAL A 111 -11.16 32.36 -9.15
C VAL A 111 -11.98 33.65 -9.02
N LYS A 112 -13.19 33.59 -8.45
CA LYS A 112 -14.06 34.76 -8.27
C LYS A 112 -13.82 35.54 -6.97
N CYS A 113 -12.95 35.02 -6.10
CA CYS A 113 -12.39 35.70 -4.93
C CYS A 113 -10.89 36.00 -5.15
N ARG A 114 -10.57 36.74 -6.21
CA ARG A 114 -9.34 37.53 -6.30
C ARG A 114 -9.62 38.79 -7.11
#